data_AF-A0A7J0BN53-F1
#
_entry.id   AF-A0A7J0BN53-F1
#
_cell.length_a   1.000
_cell.length_b   1.000
_cell.length_c   1.000
_cell.angle_alpha   90.00
_cell.angle_beta   90.00
_cell.angle_gamma   90.00
#
_symmetry.space_group_name_H-M   'P 1'
#
loop_
_entity.id
_entity.type
_entity.pdbx_description
1 polymer ?
#
loop_
_entity_poly.entity_id
_entity_poly.type
_entity_poly.pdbx_seq_one_letter_code
_entity_poly.pdbx_strand_id
1 'polypeptide(L)'
;MGMIVSPLRNIALLFAILILCACSGGPGEDGQNKPLYRMSVEEMFPNQPLEQQLLKAAVAGDLKKVDALIENGANINARGAYGVTLPVWLTLHPNIEGFKHLLMRGADPNIPWDKDKSLIAWCTLFAPELGIEYLKAILEIGNGNPNMVHPEDGSRPLDYASARDNVEAFVLLYNAGAEIDFYDKYGNPYVDDLISAHNFEVARFVLGSGVDFKKEGPLGSMVKFVTEIKANELSQYFKGEERKWFWSCVRYMEENGMEFNFSQEADRPAIISDDLPDIFNKSYKKVVYSKVMYMHGAKVTCPTPLWTQRAEDFDDFIVNNKEEPGRIVVKYVPRRGGDGYSMIISSCYSKDEAGGVDGVLLDSVMGQYGEGVPLQLEWSSEGKRLFSFYGSGEKPIDGYVFIGSVGNTFVCISQSFPSNGADTEKSREIILEQMKNIKIENGFRVFGEDDLVH
;
A
#
# COMPACT_ATOMS: atom_id res chain seq x y z
N MET A 1 38.07 -14.99 10.10
CA MET A 1 37.83 -13.86 11.03
C MET A 1 36.43 -13.34 10.73
N GLY A 2 35.44 -13.96 11.39
CA GLY A 2 34.03 -13.79 11.10
C GLY A 2 33.46 -12.50 11.70
N MET A 3 32.48 -11.97 10.98
CA MET A 3 31.76 -10.72 11.21
C MET A 3 31.32 -10.53 12.67
N ILE A 4 31.89 -9.50 13.31
CA ILE A 4 31.26 -8.82 14.44
C ILE A 4 30.22 -7.89 13.82
N VAL A 5 29.01 -8.41 13.60
CA VAL A 5 27.84 -7.58 13.29
C VAL A 5 27.52 -6.76 14.53
N SER A 6 27.45 -5.43 14.37
CA SER A 6 27.63 -4.46 15.44
C SER A 6 26.63 -4.57 16.62
N PRO A 7 27.06 -4.34 17.87
CA PRO A 7 26.20 -4.35 19.06
C PRO A 7 25.12 -3.24 19.06
N LEU A 8 25.21 -2.24 18.17
CA LEU A 8 24.24 -1.15 18.05
C LEU A 8 22.90 -1.62 17.46
N ARG A 9 22.91 -2.59 16.54
CA ARG A 9 21.68 -3.16 15.95
C ARG A 9 20.82 -3.88 16.99
N ASN A 10 21.45 -4.55 17.96
CA ASN A 10 20.75 -5.21 19.06
C ASN A 10 20.19 -4.23 20.09
N ILE A 11 20.84 -3.07 20.29
CA ILE A 11 20.38 -2.04 21.23
C ILE A 11 19.16 -1.30 20.68
N ALA A 12 19.13 -0.97 19.39
CA ALA A 12 17.98 -0.35 18.73
C ALA A 12 16.76 -1.30 18.68
N LEU A 13 16.97 -2.59 18.35
CA LEU A 13 15.95 -3.64 18.49
C LEU A 13 15.41 -3.69 19.94
N LEU A 14 16.30 -3.61 20.94
CA LEU A 14 15.93 -3.58 22.35
C LEU A 14 15.10 -2.34 22.73
N PHE A 15 15.35 -1.16 22.13
CA PHE A 15 14.56 0.05 22.35
C PHE A 15 13.18 0.02 21.66
N ALA A 16 13.12 -0.48 20.42
CA ALA A 16 11.88 -0.82 19.72
C ALA A 16 11.01 -1.81 20.53
N ILE A 17 11.67 -2.79 21.14
CA ILE A 17 11.08 -3.81 21.99
C ILE A 17 10.65 -3.27 23.37
N LEU A 18 11.31 -2.22 23.90
CA LEU A 18 10.91 -1.58 25.17
C LEU A 18 9.57 -0.84 25.07
N ILE A 19 9.15 -0.42 23.87
CA ILE A 19 7.82 0.17 23.61
C ILE A 19 6.69 -0.87 23.81
N LEU A 20 7.01 -2.18 23.80
CA LEU A 20 6.05 -3.25 24.14
C LEU A 20 5.62 -3.26 25.62
N CYS A 21 6.22 -2.42 26.47
CA CYS A 21 5.95 -2.37 27.92
C CYS A 21 5.12 -1.18 28.39
N ALA A 22 4.81 -0.19 27.55
CA ALA A 22 4.12 1.02 27.98
C ALA A 22 2.63 0.98 27.61
N CYS A 23 1.81 0.61 28.61
CA CYS A 23 0.33 0.68 28.67
C CYS A 23 -0.41 -0.41 27.85
N SER A 24 -1.39 -1.20 28.33
CA SER A 24 -2.34 -1.11 29.47
C SER A 24 -2.63 -2.51 30.08
N GLY A 25 -3.03 -2.57 31.35
CA GLY A 25 -2.77 -3.70 32.25
C GLY A 25 -3.85 -4.78 32.49
N GLY A 26 -3.39 -5.84 33.16
CA GLY A 26 -4.13 -6.85 33.93
C GLY A 26 -3.11 -7.68 34.73
N PRO A 27 -3.32 -7.95 36.04
CA PRO A 27 -2.29 -8.57 36.87
C PRO A 27 -2.20 -10.08 36.62
N GLY A 28 -1.03 -10.57 36.21
CA GLY A 28 -0.64 -11.96 36.46
C GLY A 28 -0.33 -12.14 37.95
N GLU A 29 -0.58 -13.34 38.49
CA GLU A 29 -0.49 -13.68 39.92
C GLU A 29 0.91 -13.47 40.57
N ASP A 30 1.89 -13.02 39.80
CA ASP A 30 3.33 -13.01 40.12
C ASP A 30 3.95 -11.61 40.17
N GLY A 31 3.23 -10.54 39.82
CA GLY A 31 3.72 -9.15 39.96
C GLY A 31 4.90 -8.73 39.07
N GLN A 32 5.28 -9.51 38.05
CA GLN A 32 6.20 -9.07 37.00
C GLN A 32 5.64 -9.36 35.60
N ASN A 33 5.19 -8.33 34.89
CA ASN A 33 4.88 -8.46 33.46
C ASN A 33 6.18 -8.78 32.70
N LYS A 34 6.34 -10.03 32.27
CA LYS A 34 7.39 -10.40 31.32
C LYS A 34 7.10 -9.71 29.98
N PRO A 35 8.07 -9.01 29.38
CA PRO A 35 7.84 -8.38 28.09
C PRO A 35 7.66 -9.43 27.00
N LEU A 36 6.86 -9.13 25.96
CA LEU A 36 6.40 -10.09 24.95
C LEU A 36 7.55 -10.92 24.33
N TYR A 37 8.69 -10.30 24.04
CA TYR A 37 9.88 -10.95 23.47
C TYR A 37 10.60 -11.93 24.40
N ARG A 38 10.29 -11.92 25.71
CA ARG A 38 10.83 -12.85 26.72
C ARG A 38 9.84 -13.94 27.12
N MET A 39 8.61 -13.88 26.63
CA MET A 39 7.64 -14.93 26.88
C MET A 39 8.03 -16.19 26.11
N SER A 40 7.79 -17.36 26.69
CA SER A 40 7.89 -18.62 25.95
C SER A 40 6.68 -18.79 25.03
N VAL A 41 6.78 -19.68 24.03
CA VAL A 41 5.64 -19.96 23.15
C VAL A 41 4.47 -20.61 23.91
N GLU A 42 4.76 -21.34 24.99
CA GLU A 42 3.75 -21.90 25.89
C GLU A 42 3.03 -20.82 26.71
N GLU A 43 3.77 -19.80 27.17
CA GLU A 43 3.19 -18.63 27.85
C GLU A 43 2.37 -17.78 26.86
N MET A 44 2.81 -17.67 25.61
CA MET A 44 2.11 -16.91 24.58
C MET A 44 0.86 -17.62 24.07
N PHE A 45 0.89 -18.94 23.87
CA PHE A 45 -0.22 -19.71 23.33
C PHE A 45 -0.67 -20.79 24.32
N PRO A 46 -1.22 -20.41 25.49
CA PRO A 46 -1.59 -21.38 26.52
C PRO A 46 -2.70 -22.31 26.00
N ASN A 47 -2.58 -23.61 26.33
CA ASN A 47 -3.52 -24.67 25.93
C ASN A 47 -3.70 -24.86 24.40
N GLN A 48 -2.74 -24.40 23.59
CA GLN A 48 -2.75 -24.50 22.13
C GLN A 48 -1.52 -25.29 21.62
N PRO A 49 -1.42 -26.61 21.91
CA PRO A 49 -0.20 -27.38 21.70
C PRO A 49 0.17 -27.60 20.22
N LEU A 50 -0.80 -27.55 19.30
CA LEU A 50 -0.53 -27.65 17.86
C LEU A 50 0.08 -26.35 17.34
N GLU A 51 -0.46 -25.20 17.74
CA GLU A 51 0.02 -23.87 17.40
C GLU A 51 1.41 -23.61 17.99
N GLN A 52 1.65 -24.03 19.23
CA GLN A 52 2.97 -23.98 19.86
C GLN A 52 4.02 -24.76 19.05
N GLN A 53 3.68 -25.97 18.60
CA GLN A 53 4.58 -26.78 17.77
C GLN A 53 4.79 -26.16 16.39
N LEU A 54 3.74 -25.58 15.82
CA LEU A 54 3.78 -24.92 14.52
C LEU A 54 4.70 -23.71 14.58
N LEU A 55 4.59 -22.87 15.62
CA LEU A 55 5.47 -21.72 15.83
C LEU A 55 6.92 -22.14 16.05
N LYS A 56 7.18 -23.18 16.85
CA LYS A 56 8.55 -23.72 17.00
C LYS A 56 9.13 -24.18 15.67
N ALA A 57 8.33 -24.87 14.85
CA ALA A 57 8.76 -25.32 13.51
C ALA A 57 9.02 -24.13 12.58
N ALA A 58 8.15 -23.12 12.58
CA ALA A 58 8.29 -21.94 11.73
C ALA A 58 9.51 -21.09 12.13
N VAL A 59 9.76 -20.88 13.44
CA VAL A 59 10.98 -20.22 13.94
C VAL A 59 12.24 -20.99 13.54
N ALA A 60 12.19 -22.33 13.56
CA ALA A 60 13.31 -23.18 13.15
C ALA A 60 13.48 -23.29 11.62
N GLY A 61 12.53 -22.82 10.81
CA GLY A 61 12.52 -22.98 9.36
C GLY A 61 12.18 -24.40 8.89
N ASP A 62 11.59 -25.24 9.74
CA ASP A 62 11.14 -26.60 9.38
C ASP A 62 9.78 -26.55 8.68
N LEU A 63 9.77 -26.09 7.42
CA LEU A 63 8.56 -25.83 6.64
C LEU A 63 7.71 -27.10 6.42
N LYS A 64 8.35 -28.26 6.27
CA LYS A 64 7.66 -29.55 6.14
C LYS A 64 6.85 -29.88 7.40
N LYS A 65 7.42 -29.59 8.57
CA LYS A 65 6.71 -29.78 9.83
C LYS A 65 5.60 -28.75 10.01
N VAL A 66 5.79 -27.51 9.55
CA VAL A 66 4.71 -26.51 9.50
C VAL A 66 3.53 -27.03 8.68
N ASP A 67 3.78 -27.55 7.47
CA ASP A 67 2.75 -28.10 6.60
C ASP A 67 1.98 -29.25 7.26
N ALA A 68 2.72 -30.22 7.83
CA ALA A 68 2.13 -31.36 8.52
C ALA A 68 1.28 -30.96 9.74
N LEU A 69 1.67 -29.91 10.47
CA LEU A 69 0.91 -29.43 11.64
C LEU A 69 -0.38 -28.74 11.21
N ILE A 70 -0.35 -27.95 10.13
CA ILE A 70 -1.56 -27.33 9.55
C ILE A 70 -2.53 -28.41 9.04
N GLU A 71 -2.01 -29.43 8.36
CA GLU A 71 -2.82 -30.58 7.90
C GLU A 71 -3.43 -31.38 9.06
N ASN A 72 -2.76 -31.43 10.21
CA ASN A 72 -3.27 -32.02 11.45
C ASN A 72 -4.21 -31.08 12.24
N GLY A 73 -4.62 -29.95 11.66
CA GLY A 73 -5.65 -29.07 12.21
C GLY A 73 -5.13 -27.92 13.08
N ALA A 74 -3.83 -27.60 13.06
CA ALA A 74 -3.33 -26.38 13.68
C ALA A 74 -4.00 -25.15 13.05
N ASN A 75 -4.53 -24.26 13.88
CA ASN A 75 -5.18 -23.04 13.42
C ASN A 75 -4.13 -21.98 13.06
N ILE A 76 -3.94 -21.76 11.75
CA ILE A 76 -2.98 -20.80 11.20
C ILE A 76 -3.24 -19.33 11.61
N ASN A 77 -4.49 -19.02 12.02
CA ASN A 77 -4.93 -17.70 12.47
C ASN A 77 -5.24 -17.66 13.98
N ALA A 78 -4.68 -18.59 14.74
CA ALA A 78 -4.81 -18.61 16.19
C ALA A 78 -4.24 -17.33 16.83
N ARG A 79 -4.80 -17.00 18.00
CA ARG A 79 -4.43 -15.82 18.80
C ARG A 79 -3.94 -16.27 20.16
N GLY A 80 -2.76 -15.79 20.53
CA GLY A 80 -2.16 -15.97 21.83
C GLY A 80 -2.56 -14.89 22.83
N ALA A 81 -1.81 -14.80 23.91
CA ALA A 81 -1.84 -13.71 24.87
C ALA A 81 -1.61 -12.38 24.15
N TYR A 82 -2.26 -11.31 24.64
CA TYR A 82 -2.24 -9.98 24.00
C TYR A 82 -2.68 -10.00 22.53
N GLY A 83 -3.42 -11.05 22.14
CA GLY A 83 -3.96 -11.29 20.81
C GLY A 83 -2.91 -11.50 19.71
N VAL A 84 -1.64 -11.74 20.07
CA VAL A 84 -0.53 -12.07 19.16
C VAL A 84 -0.94 -13.18 18.20
N THR A 85 -0.83 -12.94 16.90
CA THR A 85 -1.06 -13.97 15.87
C THR A 85 0.25 -14.68 15.52
N LEU A 86 0.15 -15.78 14.76
CA LEU A 86 1.32 -16.57 14.40
C LEU A 86 2.39 -15.79 13.60
N PRO A 87 2.03 -14.98 12.57
CA PRO A 87 3.00 -14.13 11.87
C PRO A 87 3.68 -13.10 12.78
N VAL A 88 2.96 -12.55 13.76
CA VAL A 88 3.48 -11.57 14.73
C VAL A 88 4.55 -12.18 15.62
N TRP A 89 4.35 -13.42 16.04
CA TRP A 89 5.38 -14.14 16.79
C TRP A 89 6.70 -14.21 16.01
N LEU A 90 6.65 -14.37 14.69
CA LEU A 90 7.84 -14.39 13.84
C LEU A 90 8.45 -13.01 13.55
N THR A 91 7.83 -11.90 13.99
CA THR A 91 8.52 -10.60 14.02
C THR A 91 9.29 -10.40 15.33
N LEU A 92 8.89 -11.10 16.40
CA LEU A 92 9.58 -11.11 17.70
C LEU A 92 10.69 -12.15 17.76
N HIS A 93 10.54 -13.25 17.01
CA HIS A 93 11.50 -14.34 16.85
C HIS A 93 11.80 -14.56 15.36
N PRO A 94 12.63 -13.70 14.74
CA PRO A 94 12.74 -13.58 13.30
C PRO A 94 13.17 -14.85 12.57
N ASN A 95 12.31 -15.33 11.67
CA ASN A 95 12.65 -16.26 10.59
C ASN A 95 11.80 -15.91 9.37
N ILE A 96 12.42 -15.27 8.37
CA ILE A 96 11.69 -14.75 7.20
C ILE A 96 11.07 -15.85 6.33
N GLU A 97 11.73 -17.00 6.21
CA GLU A 97 11.21 -18.12 5.42
C GLU A 97 10.02 -18.79 6.12
N GLY A 98 10.11 -18.95 7.46
CA GLY A 98 8.95 -19.34 8.27
C GLY A 98 7.80 -18.35 8.12
N PHE A 99 8.07 -17.05 8.17
CA PHE A 99 7.07 -15.98 8.04
C PHE A 99 6.34 -16.02 6.70
N LYS A 100 7.09 -16.04 5.58
CA LYS A 100 6.53 -16.20 4.23
C LYS A 100 5.70 -17.47 4.12
N HIS A 101 6.18 -18.58 4.69
CA HIS A 101 5.49 -19.86 4.63
C HIS A 101 4.15 -19.85 5.37
N LEU A 102 4.08 -19.21 6.54
CA LEU A 102 2.80 -19.01 7.23
C LEU A 102 1.81 -18.21 6.37
N LEU A 103 2.26 -17.12 5.73
CA LEU A 103 1.43 -16.32 4.83
C LEU A 103 0.95 -17.14 3.62
N MET A 104 1.84 -17.90 2.96
CA MET A 104 1.48 -18.79 1.84
C MET A 104 0.44 -19.84 2.24
N ARG A 105 0.44 -20.27 3.50
CA ARG A 105 -0.50 -21.23 4.06
C ARG A 105 -1.79 -20.60 4.61
N GLY A 106 -2.00 -19.30 4.40
CA GLY A 106 -3.25 -18.61 4.73
C GLY A 106 -3.28 -17.92 6.10
N ALA A 107 -2.11 -17.66 6.71
CA ALA A 107 -2.05 -16.73 7.83
C ALA A 107 -2.46 -15.33 7.36
N ASP A 108 -3.46 -14.73 8.02
CA ASP A 108 -4.00 -13.42 7.66
C ASP A 108 -3.22 -12.31 8.39
N PRO A 109 -2.43 -11.49 7.67
CA PRO A 109 -1.68 -10.40 8.27
C PRO A 109 -2.56 -9.21 8.69
N ASN A 110 -3.85 -9.22 8.34
CA ASN A 110 -4.79 -8.13 8.62
C ASN A 110 -5.49 -8.26 9.96
N ILE A 111 -5.26 -9.35 10.70
CA ILE A 111 -5.79 -9.50 12.05
C ILE A 111 -5.01 -8.56 12.98
N PRO A 112 -5.65 -7.54 13.57
CA PRO A 112 -4.99 -6.71 14.58
C PRO A 112 -4.63 -7.59 15.77
N TRP A 113 -3.37 -7.56 16.19
CA TRP A 113 -2.92 -8.47 17.22
C TRP A 113 -3.26 -7.94 18.61
N ASP A 114 -3.14 -6.63 18.83
CA ASP A 114 -3.58 -5.94 20.04
C ASP A 114 -4.59 -4.87 19.64
N LYS A 115 -5.25 -4.24 20.61
CA LYS A 115 -6.18 -3.12 20.36
C LYS A 115 -5.56 -2.03 19.48
N ASP A 116 -4.23 -1.90 19.60
CA ASP A 116 -3.46 -0.77 19.07
C ASP A 116 -2.34 -1.20 18.13
N LYS A 117 -2.37 -2.44 17.59
CA LYS A 117 -1.23 -2.97 16.82
C LYS A 117 -1.66 -3.79 15.61
N SER A 118 -1.26 -3.34 14.43
CA SER A 118 -1.32 -4.11 13.20
C SER A 118 0.06 -4.63 12.80
N LEU A 119 0.10 -5.82 12.19
CA LEU A 119 1.35 -6.42 11.74
C LEU A 119 2.04 -5.57 10.66
N ILE A 120 1.26 -5.01 9.74
CA ILE A 120 1.80 -4.19 8.66
C ILE A 120 2.37 -2.86 9.18
N ALA A 121 1.71 -2.18 10.14
CA ALA A 121 2.26 -0.97 10.76
C ALA A 121 3.53 -1.30 11.57
N TRP A 122 3.53 -2.41 12.31
CA TRP A 122 4.71 -2.87 13.06
C TRP A 122 5.90 -3.13 12.14
N CYS A 123 5.72 -3.91 11.08
CA CYS A 123 6.78 -4.21 10.11
C CYS A 123 7.22 -2.97 9.32
N THR A 124 6.37 -1.95 9.20
CA THR A 124 6.73 -0.66 8.61
C THR A 124 7.62 0.13 9.55
N LEU A 125 7.18 0.34 10.79
CA LEU A 125 7.92 1.11 11.79
C LEU A 125 9.32 0.53 12.02
N PHE A 126 9.42 -0.79 12.12
CA PHE A 126 10.66 -1.50 12.43
C PHE A 126 11.35 -2.11 11.20
N ALA A 127 11.03 -1.67 9.98
CA ALA A 127 11.69 -2.17 8.77
C ALA A 127 13.23 -2.12 8.81
N PRO A 128 13.90 -1.07 9.35
CA PRO A 128 15.36 -0.98 9.39
C PRO A 128 15.98 -2.04 10.32
N GLU A 129 15.26 -2.40 11.39
CA GLU A 129 15.67 -3.37 12.39
C GLU A 129 15.30 -4.81 12.05
N LEU A 130 14.04 -5.03 11.66
CA LEU A 130 13.44 -6.34 11.39
C LEU A 130 13.82 -6.87 10.00
N GLY A 131 13.99 -5.97 9.03
CA GLY A 131 14.20 -6.28 7.62
C GLY A 131 12.96 -5.95 6.79
N ILE A 132 13.18 -5.24 5.68
CA ILE A 132 12.14 -4.81 4.75
C ILE A 132 11.40 -6.00 4.11
N GLU A 133 12.01 -7.18 4.10
CA GLU A 133 11.46 -8.42 3.54
C GLU A 133 10.17 -8.87 4.24
N TYR A 134 9.98 -8.52 5.52
CA TYR A 134 8.74 -8.82 6.23
C TYR A 134 7.58 -7.98 5.70
N LEU A 135 7.81 -6.68 5.48
CA LEU A 135 6.81 -5.80 4.88
C LEU A 135 6.50 -6.22 3.43
N LYS A 136 7.53 -6.56 2.64
CA LYS A 136 7.36 -7.11 1.28
C LYS A 136 6.50 -8.38 1.31
N ALA A 137 6.81 -9.33 2.19
CA ALA A 137 6.05 -10.58 2.30
C ALA A 137 4.59 -10.35 2.70
N ILE A 138 4.31 -9.41 3.62
CA ILE A 138 2.93 -9.04 4.01
C ILE A 138 2.15 -8.55 2.78
N LEU A 139 2.73 -7.65 2.00
CA LEU A 139 2.08 -7.03 0.85
C LEU A 139 1.91 -8.01 -0.33
N GLU A 140 2.96 -8.76 -0.65
CA GLU A 140 3.02 -9.59 -1.88
C GLU A 140 2.43 -10.99 -1.70
N ILE A 141 2.55 -11.59 -0.51
CA ILE A 141 2.13 -12.97 -0.24
C ILE A 141 0.86 -12.97 0.62
N GLY A 142 0.85 -12.16 1.67
CA GLY A 142 -0.22 -12.16 2.67
C GLY A 142 -1.47 -11.36 2.29
N ASN A 143 -1.44 -10.62 1.17
CA ASN A 143 -2.48 -9.64 0.82
C ASN A 143 -2.77 -8.66 1.97
N GLY A 144 -1.70 -8.16 2.61
CA GLY A 144 -1.81 -7.17 3.67
C GLY A 144 -2.44 -5.88 3.15
N ASN A 145 -3.35 -5.31 3.94
CA ASN A 145 -4.03 -4.07 3.63
C ASN A 145 -3.11 -2.87 3.93
N PRO A 146 -2.59 -2.16 2.90
CA PRO A 146 -1.70 -1.01 3.10
C PRO A 146 -2.42 0.21 3.71
N ASN A 147 -3.76 0.19 3.78
CA ASN A 147 -4.61 1.24 4.35
C ASN A 147 -5.29 0.80 5.65
N MET A 148 -4.70 -0.15 6.38
CA MET A 148 -5.27 -0.62 7.64
C MET A 148 -5.28 0.51 8.68
N VAL A 149 -6.47 0.99 9.03
CA VAL A 149 -6.65 2.09 9.98
C VAL A 149 -6.50 1.60 11.42
N HIS A 150 -5.65 2.27 12.19
CA HIS A 150 -5.51 2.06 13.62
C HIS A 150 -6.78 2.52 14.35
N PRO A 151 -7.44 1.65 15.14
CA PRO A 151 -8.75 1.96 15.72
C PRO A 151 -8.77 3.17 16.66
N GLU A 152 -7.71 3.40 17.44
CA GLU A 152 -7.72 4.47 18.44
C GLU A 152 -7.36 5.85 17.90
N ASP A 153 -6.52 5.93 16.88
CA ASP A 153 -5.90 7.19 16.49
C ASP A 153 -5.92 7.47 14.98
N GLY A 154 -6.49 6.56 14.20
CA GLY A 154 -6.68 6.72 12.77
C GLY A 154 -5.41 6.50 11.93
N SER A 155 -4.26 6.26 12.56
CA SER A 155 -2.99 6.09 11.85
C SER A 155 -3.03 4.91 10.89
N ARG A 156 -2.40 5.05 9.74
CA ARG A 156 -2.27 4.06 8.68
C ARG A 156 -0.81 3.58 8.61
N PRO A 157 -0.53 2.44 7.97
CA PRO A 157 0.82 1.89 7.88
C PRO A 157 1.82 2.91 7.33
N LEU A 158 1.42 3.71 6.35
CA LEU A 158 2.26 4.72 5.72
C LEU A 158 2.72 5.83 6.69
N ASP A 159 1.93 6.17 7.71
CA ASP A 159 2.29 7.15 8.74
C ASP A 159 3.49 6.69 9.57
N TYR A 160 3.62 5.37 9.78
CA TYR A 160 4.76 4.76 10.47
C TYR A 160 6.03 4.70 9.61
N ALA A 161 5.93 4.98 8.30
CA ALA A 161 7.08 5.11 7.43
C ALA A 161 7.77 6.48 7.54
N SER A 162 7.24 7.39 8.39
CA SER A 162 7.83 8.70 8.64
C SER A 162 9.21 8.66 9.31
N ALA A 163 9.51 7.56 10.01
CA ALA A 163 10.78 7.40 10.71
C ALA A 163 11.99 7.58 9.77
N ARG A 164 13.11 8.01 10.35
CA ARG A 164 14.39 8.10 9.64
C ARG A 164 14.71 6.75 9.00
N ASP A 165 15.24 6.77 7.78
CA ASP A 165 15.67 5.60 7.01
C ASP A 165 14.53 4.64 6.54
N ASN A 166 13.25 5.00 6.73
CA ASN A 166 12.09 4.22 6.24
C ASN A 166 11.60 4.57 4.83
N VAL A 167 12.45 5.15 3.98
CA VAL A 167 12.09 5.52 2.60
C VAL A 167 11.65 4.30 1.78
N GLU A 168 12.33 3.16 1.91
CA GLU A 168 11.96 1.94 1.19
C GLU A 168 10.58 1.41 1.64
N ALA A 169 10.28 1.50 2.94
CA ALA A 169 8.98 1.08 3.47
C ALA A 169 7.84 1.99 2.99
N PHE A 170 8.08 3.31 2.95
CA PHE A 170 7.16 4.28 2.36
C PHE A 170 6.87 3.93 0.89
N VAL A 171 7.92 3.69 0.10
CA VAL A 171 7.82 3.35 -1.32
C VAL A 171 7.02 2.06 -1.54
N LEU A 172 7.28 1.02 -0.74
CA LEU A 172 6.55 -0.24 -0.85
C LEU A 172 5.07 -0.09 -0.55
N LEU A 173 4.73 0.63 0.52
CA LEU A 173 3.34 0.88 0.89
C LEU A 173 2.62 1.73 -0.16
N TYR A 174 3.26 2.81 -0.60
CA TYR A 174 2.73 3.68 -1.65
C TYR A 174 2.46 2.89 -2.93
N ASN A 175 3.43 2.08 -3.38
CA ASN A 175 3.26 1.20 -4.54
C ASN A 175 2.19 0.13 -4.30
N ALA A 176 1.99 -0.35 -3.07
CA ALA A 176 0.89 -1.26 -2.76
C ALA A 176 -0.49 -0.59 -2.75
N GLY A 177 -0.57 0.74 -2.97
CA GLY A 177 -1.82 1.49 -2.98
C GLY A 177 -2.18 2.11 -1.63
N ALA A 178 -1.20 2.32 -0.75
CA ALA A 178 -1.41 3.14 0.45
C ALA A 178 -1.83 4.56 0.04
N GLU A 179 -2.90 5.04 0.68
CA GLU A 179 -3.37 6.41 0.59
C GLU A 179 -2.53 7.26 1.54
N ILE A 180 -2.07 8.40 1.04
CA ILE A 180 -1.39 9.41 1.85
C ILE A 180 -2.47 10.32 2.43
N ASP A 181 -2.56 10.39 3.76
CA ASP A 181 -3.19 11.53 4.39
C ASP A 181 -2.16 12.67 4.44
N PHE A 182 -2.55 13.83 3.94
CA PHE A 182 -1.69 15.00 3.95
C PHE A 182 -1.66 15.68 5.31
N TYR A 183 -2.47 15.21 6.26
CA TYR A 183 -2.53 15.76 7.60
C TYR A 183 -2.53 14.65 8.65
N ASP A 184 -1.88 14.91 9.79
CA ASP A 184 -1.95 14.04 10.95
C ASP A 184 -3.33 14.17 11.65
N LYS A 185 -3.56 13.34 12.68
CA LYS A 185 -4.78 13.36 13.50
C LYS A 185 -5.02 14.68 14.25
N TYR A 186 -4.02 15.54 14.36
CA TYR A 186 -4.10 16.87 14.97
C TYR A 186 -4.34 17.97 13.93
N GLY A 187 -4.38 17.62 12.64
CA GLY A 187 -4.57 18.52 11.51
C GLY A 187 -3.30 19.20 11.00
N ASN A 188 -2.12 18.83 11.52
CA ASN A 188 -0.83 19.34 11.05
C ASN A 188 -0.47 18.67 9.71
N PRO A 189 0.21 19.37 8.79
CA PRO A 189 0.67 18.75 7.55
C PRO A 189 1.61 17.56 7.80
N TYR A 190 1.38 16.43 7.14
CA TYR A 190 2.20 15.20 7.27
C TYR A 190 3.70 15.43 7.00
N VAL A 191 4.03 16.42 6.16
CA VAL A 191 5.42 16.85 5.92
C VAL A 191 6.15 17.31 7.19
N ASP A 192 5.42 17.76 8.21
CA ASP A 192 5.98 18.16 9.50
C ASP A 192 6.66 16.99 10.22
N ASP A 193 5.98 15.85 10.33
CA ASP A 193 6.53 14.63 10.92
C ASP A 193 7.76 14.14 10.15
N LEU A 194 7.71 14.21 8.81
CA LEU A 194 8.81 13.80 7.95
C LEU A 194 10.05 14.68 8.13
N ILE A 195 9.88 16.00 8.19
CA ILE A 195 10.98 16.95 8.46
C ILE A 195 11.51 16.70 9.87
N SER A 196 10.62 16.60 10.87
CA SER A 196 10.93 16.28 12.27
C SER A 196 11.76 15.01 12.41
N ALA A 197 11.43 13.95 11.68
CA ALA A 197 12.11 12.66 11.69
C ALA A 197 13.35 12.58 10.76
N HIS A 198 13.71 13.66 10.04
CA HIS A 198 14.80 13.69 9.06
C HIS A 198 14.57 12.80 7.83
N ASN A 199 13.32 12.46 7.53
CA ASN A 199 12.95 11.74 6.33
C ASN A 199 12.72 12.71 5.15
N PHE A 200 13.79 13.45 4.81
CA PHE A 200 13.71 14.55 3.84
C PHE A 200 13.41 14.09 2.42
N GLU A 201 13.72 12.84 2.07
CA GLU A 201 13.41 12.30 0.76
C GLU A 201 11.90 12.15 0.54
N VAL A 202 11.24 11.52 1.52
CA VAL A 202 9.78 11.40 1.52
C VAL A 202 9.13 12.77 1.72
N ALA A 203 9.69 13.63 2.59
CA ALA A 203 9.21 15.02 2.75
C ALA A 203 9.19 15.76 1.41
N ARG A 204 10.27 15.66 0.64
CA ARG A 204 10.35 16.31 -0.66
C ARG A 204 9.34 15.76 -1.67
N PHE A 205 9.11 14.44 -1.65
CA PHE A 205 8.07 13.81 -2.46
C PHE A 205 6.68 14.30 -2.08
N VAL A 206 6.32 14.27 -0.79
CA VAL A 206 5.01 14.72 -0.28
C VAL A 206 4.76 16.20 -0.59
N LEU A 207 5.78 17.05 -0.45
CA LEU A 207 5.74 18.45 -0.89
C LEU A 207 5.34 18.58 -2.37
N GLY A 208 5.97 17.78 -3.24
CA GLY A 208 5.64 17.76 -4.68
C GLY A 208 4.26 17.19 -5.01
N SER A 209 3.64 16.44 -4.10
CA SER A 209 2.34 15.80 -4.27
C SER A 209 1.15 16.71 -3.91
N GLY A 210 1.39 17.97 -3.55
CA GLY A 210 0.35 18.99 -3.37
C GLY A 210 -0.19 19.16 -1.95
N VAL A 211 0.55 18.72 -0.93
CA VAL A 211 0.24 19.04 0.49
C VAL A 211 0.15 20.56 0.69
N ASP A 212 -0.86 21.03 1.45
CA ASP A 212 -0.87 22.41 1.94
C ASP A 212 0.03 22.52 3.17
N PHE A 213 1.32 22.68 2.92
CA PHE A 213 2.35 22.83 3.95
C PHE A 213 2.30 24.20 4.66
N LYS A 214 1.43 25.13 4.25
CA LYS A 214 1.23 26.43 4.91
C LYS A 214 0.11 26.40 5.93
N LYS A 215 -0.71 25.34 5.94
CA LYS A 215 -1.79 25.19 6.90
C LYS A 215 -1.25 25.28 8.32
N GLU A 216 -1.86 26.17 9.09
CA GLU A 216 -1.51 26.38 10.50
C GLU A 216 -2.32 25.44 11.38
N GLY A 217 -1.63 24.72 12.26
CA GLY A 217 -2.26 24.00 13.36
C GLY A 217 -2.59 24.95 14.51
N PRO A 218 -3.14 24.44 15.63
CA PRO A 218 -3.44 25.25 16.82
C PRO A 218 -2.24 26.01 17.42
N LEU A 219 -1.01 25.62 17.07
CA LEU A 219 0.25 26.23 17.51
C LEU A 219 0.93 27.10 16.43
N GLY A 220 0.27 27.35 15.29
CA GLY A 220 0.85 28.03 14.12
C GLY A 220 1.41 27.06 13.06
N SER A 221 2.18 27.57 12.09
CA SER A 221 2.86 26.72 11.09
C SER A 221 4.01 25.94 11.72
N MET A 222 3.75 24.69 12.11
CA MET A 222 4.76 23.81 12.68
C MET A 222 5.87 23.50 11.66
N VAL A 223 5.50 23.30 10.38
CA VAL A 223 6.44 23.09 9.26
C VAL A 223 7.49 24.20 9.20
N LYS A 224 7.07 25.48 9.26
CA LYS A 224 8.00 26.61 9.26
C LYS A 224 8.92 26.56 10.47
N PHE A 225 8.35 26.46 11.66
CA PHE A 225 9.07 26.48 12.92
C PHE A 225 10.13 25.36 13.02
N VAL A 226 9.73 24.12 12.72
CA VAL A 226 10.62 22.95 12.75
C VAL A 226 11.73 23.06 11.71
N THR A 227 11.41 23.56 10.52
CA THR A 227 12.40 23.77 9.45
C THR A 227 13.44 24.82 9.85
N GLU A 228 13.03 25.94 10.46
CA GLU A 228 13.95 26.98 10.95
C GLU A 228 14.86 26.46 12.07
N ILE A 229 14.32 25.70 13.04
CA ILE A 229 15.14 25.07 14.08
C ILE A 229 16.16 24.13 13.45
N LYS A 230 15.74 23.26 12.53
CA LYS A 230 16.66 22.31 11.88
C LYS A 230 17.72 23.02 11.06
N ALA A 231 17.35 24.07 10.32
CA ALA A 231 18.29 24.86 9.54
C ALA A 231 19.33 25.54 10.45
N ASN A 232 18.88 26.19 11.52
CA ASN A 232 19.72 27.02 12.38
C ASN A 232 20.56 26.23 13.38
N GLU A 233 20.04 25.11 13.89
CA GLU A 233 20.67 24.37 14.99
C GLU A 233 21.30 23.05 14.53
N LEU A 234 20.69 22.38 13.54
CA LEU A 234 20.98 20.98 13.23
C LEU A 234 21.60 20.75 11.85
N SER A 235 21.50 21.69 10.92
CA SER A 235 21.86 21.49 9.51
C SER A 235 23.35 21.23 9.29
N GLN A 236 24.21 21.82 10.13
CA GLN A 236 25.65 21.55 10.18
C GLN A 236 26.00 20.09 10.46
N TYR A 237 25.08 19.33 11.08
CA TYR A 237 25.28 17.91 11.39
C TYR A 237 24.77 16.98 10.28
N PHE A 238 24.01 17.49 9.30
CA PHE A 238 23.53 16.70 8.17
C PHE A 238 24.69 16.36 7.24
N LYS A 239 24.81 15.09 6.82
CA LYS A 239 25.92 14.61 5.99
C LYS A 239 25.45 14.16 4.61
N GLY A 240 26.29 14.41 3.60
CA GLY A 240 26.09 13.86 2.25
C GLY A 240 24.73 14.20 1.64
N GLU A 241 23.98 13.16 1.26
CA GLU A 241 22.66 13.25 0.61
C GLU A 241 21.57 13.81 1.54
N GLU A 242 21.59 13.51 2.84
CA GLU A 242 20.60 14.02 3.83
C GLU A 242 20.54 15.54 3.78
N ARG A 243 21.71 16.19 3.73
CA ARG A 243 21.82 17.65 3.62
C ARG A 243 21.23 18.17 2.31
N LYS A 244 21.44 17.48 1.19
CA LYS A 244 20.89 17.91 -0.11
C LYS A 244 19.36 17.83 -0.13
N TRP A 245 18.79 16.74 0.39
CA TRP A 245 17.34 16.56 0.47
C TRP A 245 16.67 17.58 1.39
N PHE A 246 17.26 17.87 2.57
CA PHE A 246 16.75 18.90 3.46
C PHE A 246 16.64 20.26 2.75
N TRP A 247 17.73 20.72 2.14
CA TRP A 247 17.75 22.00 1.46
C TRP A 247 16.88 22.03 0.19
N SER A 248 16.63 20.88 -0.44
CA SER A 248 15.63 20.77 -1.50
C SER A 248 14.20 20.97 -1.00
N CYS A 249 13.86 20.47 0.19
CA CYS A 249 12.57 20.74 0.83
C CYS A 249 12.42 22.25 1.08
N VAL A 250 13.44 22.88 1.68
CA VAL A 250 13.47 24.33 1.95
C VAL A 250 13.26 25.12 0.66
N ARG A 251 14.04 24.84 -0.38
CA ARG A 251 13.92 25.53 -1.67
C ARG A 251 12.52 25.39 -2.27
N TYR A 252 11.96 24.17 -2.27
CA TYR A 252 10.60 23.96 -2.80
C TYR A 252 9.56 24.78 -2.04
N MET A 253 9.65 24.83 -0.71
CA MET A 253 8.72 25.63 0.11
C MET A 253 8.89 27.14 -0.15
N GLU A 254 10.11 27.64 -0.31
CA GLU A 254 10.40 29.04 -0.67
C GLU A 254 9.86 29.41 -2.06
N GLU A 255 10.12 28.58 -3.08
CA GLU A 255 9.60 28.76 -4.44
C GLU A 255 8.06 28.77 -4.48
N ASN A 256 7.44 28.08 -3.52
CA ASN A 256 5.99 28.06 -3.35
C ASN A 256 5.49 29.03 -2.26
N GLY A 257 6.29 30.03 -1.89
CA GLY A 257 5.90 31.21 -1.12
C GLY A 257 5.82 31.02 0.40
N MET A 258 6.66 30.17 0.97
CA MET A 258 6.94 30.16 2.41
C MET A 258 8.26 30.89 2.70
N GLU A 259 8.21 31.88 3.58
CA GLU A 259 9.38 32.66 3.97
C GLU A 259 9.98 32.12 5.27
N PHE A 260 11.28 31.82 5.26
CA PHE A 260 12.05 31.39 6.42
C PHE A 260 12.99 32.48 6.91
N ASN A 261 13.25 32.50 8.22
CA ASN A 261 14.25 33.36 8.84
C ASN A 261 15.42 32.51 9.38
N PHE A 262 16.43 32.30 8.54
CA PHE A 262 17.63 31.58 8.93
C PHE A 262 18.65 32.53 9.57
N SER A 263 19.25 32.11 10.69
CA SER A 263 20.25 32.91 11.40
C SER A 263 21.62 32.91 10.70
N GLN A 264 21.89 31.93 9.82
CA GLN A 264 23.11 31.83 9.02
C GLN A 264 22.83 31.26 7.62
N GLU A 265 22.87 32.09 6.57
CA GLU A 265 22.80 31.65 5.16
C GLU A 265 24.02 30.83 4.71
N ALA A 266 25.14 30.90 5.45
CA ALA A 266 26.43 30.30 5.08
C ALA A 266 26.41 28.77 4.94
N ASP A 267 25.41 28.10 5.53
CA ASP A 267 25.24 26.65 5.47
C ASP A 267 24.28 26.16 4.37
N ARG A 268 23.75 27.06 3.54
CA ARG A 268 22.96 26.69 2.36
C ARG A 268 23.89 26.20 1.23
N PRO A 269 23.64 25.02 0.63
CA PRO A 269 24.42 24.56 -0.52
C PRO A 269 24.26 25.53 -1.69
N ALA A 270 25.38 25.93 -2.30
CA ALA A 270 25.39 26.83 -3.46
C ALA A 270 24.69 26.24 -4.70
N ILE A 271 24.62 24.90 -4.78
CA ILE A 271 23.89 24.17 -5.82
C ILE A 271 23.05 23.10 -5.12
N ILE A 272 21.73 23.27 -5.16
CA ILE A 272 20.77 22.24 -4.80
C ILE A 272 20.39 21.59 -6.13
N SER A 273 20.99 20.45 -6.44
CA SER A 273 20.73 19.73 -7.69
C SER A 273 19.24 19.38 -7.78
N ASP A 274 18.60 19.70 -8.90
CA ASP A 274 17.27 19.21 -9.27
C ASP A 274 17.28 17.71 -9.62
N ASP A 275 18.46 17.15 -9.89
CA ASP A 275 18.68 15.72 -10.13
C ASP A 275 18.72 14.93 -8.81
N LEU A 276 17.68 15.06 -7.98
CA LEU A 276 17.54 14.20 -6.82
C LEU A 276 17.15 12.79 -7.28
N PRO A 277 17.77 11.73 -6.72
CA PRO A 277 17.42 10.37 -7.08
C PRO A 277 15.94 10.14 -6.83
N ASP A 278 15.26 9.52 -7.80
CA ASP A 278 13.90 9.07 -7.57
C ASP A 278 13.89 8.10 -6.37
N ILE A 279 13.11 8.41 -5.33
CA ILE A 279 12.98 7.57 -4.14
C ILE A 279 12.49 6.16 -4.53
N PHE A 280 11.77 6.04 -5.65
CA PHE A 280 11.29 4.77 -6.20
C PHE A 280 12.41 3.86 -6.73
N ASN A 281 13.62 4.37 -6.98
CA ASN A 281 14.77 3.55 -7.38
C ASN A 281 15.35 2.70 -6.23
N LYS A 282 14.92 2.92 -4.98
CA LYS A 282 15.42 2.19 -3.80
C LYS A 282 14.77 0.81 -3.59
N SER A 283 13.91 0.34 -4.49
CA SER A 283 13.26 -0.98 -4.41
C SER A 283 13.34 -1.78 -5.72
N TYR A 284 13.72 -3.06 -5.63
CA TYR A 284 13.73 -4.01 -6.75
C TYR A 284 12.30 -4.40 -7.14
N LYS A 285 11.96 -4.23 -8.44
CA LYS A 285 10.65 -4.58 -9.02
C LYS A 285 10.36 -6.08 -9.02
N LYS A 286 9.18 -6.44 -8.52
CA LYS A 286 8.16 -7.19 -9.27
C LYS A 286 6.79 -6.88 -8.67
N VAL A 287 6.08 -5.92 -9.26
CA VAL A 287 4.79 -5.48 -8.73
C VAL A 287 3.65 -6.19 -9.43
N VAL A 288 2.86 -6.97 -8.68
CA VAL A 288 1.50 -7.37 -9.08
C VAL A 288 0.57 -6.55 -8.22
N TYR A 289 0.00 -5.49 -8.78
CA TYR A 289 -0.89 -4.62 -8.02
C TYR A 289 -2.32 -5.19 -8.07
N SER A 290 -2.99 -5.17 -6.92
CA SER A 290 -4.45 -5.14 -6.85
C SER A 290 -4.84 -3.87 -6.12
N LYS A 291 -5.64 -3.00 -6.72
CA LYS A 291 -6.11 -1.76 -6.11
C LYS A 291 -7.44 -2.03 -5.42
N VAL A 292 -7.54 -1.65 -4.15
CA VAL A 292 -8.79 -1.69 -3.39
C VAL A 292 -9.45 -0.32 -3.50
N MET A 293 -10.67 -0.27 -4.02
CA MET A 293 -11.49 0.94 -4.10
C MET A 293 -12.60 0.87 -3.06
N TYR A 294 -12.78 1.96 -2.31
CA TYR A 294 -13.90 2.14 -1.38
C TYR A 294 -14.86 3.18 -1.94
N MET A 295 -16.14 2.83 -2.13
CA MET A 295 -17.16 3.82 -2.51
C MET A 295 -18.54 3.43 -1.96
N HIS A 296 -19.18 4.33 -1.19
CA HIS A 296 -20.54 4.15 -0.64
C HIS A 296 -20.79 2.78 0.04
N GLY A 297 -19.77 2.21 0.70
CA GLY A 297 -19.84 0.90 1.35
C GLY A 297 -19.46 -0.29 0.46
N ALA A 298 -19.13 -0.07 -0.81
CA ALA A 298 -18.54 -1.07 -1.70
C ALA A 298 -17.02 -1.10 -1.54
N LYS A 299 -16.46 -2.28 -1.25
CA LYS A 299 -15.02 -2.54 -1.36
C LYS A 299 -14.76 -3.45 -2.55
N VAL A 300 -14.02 -2.94 -3.52
CA VAL A 300 -13.75 -3.61 -4.80
C VAL A 300 -12.25 -3.75 -4.97
N THR A 301 -11.76 -4.97 -5.14
CA THR A 301 -10.35 -5.23 -5.44
C THR A 301 -10.20 -5.50 -6.93
N CYS A 302 -9.61 -4.55 -7.67
CA CYS A 302 -9.35 -4.67 -9.11
C CYS A 302 -7.87 -4.94 -9.40
N PRO A 303 -7.55 -5.79 -10.40
CA PRO A 303 -6.18 -5.95 -10.89
C PRO A 303 -5.68 -4.68 -11.57
N THR A 304 -4.38 -4.38 -11.51
CA THR A 304 -3.82 -3.36 -12.41
C THR A 304 -3.70 -3.83 -13.85
N PRO A 305 -3.60 -2.90 -14.81
CA PRO A 305 -3.46 -3.26 -16.21
C PRO A 305 -2.24 -4.13 -16.47
N LEU A 306 -2.41 -5.13 -17.33
CA LEU A 306 -1.33 -6.03 -17.76
C LEU A 306 -0.07 -5.29 -18.23
N TRP A 307 -0.23 -4.19 -18.98
CA TRP A 307 0.91 -3.43 -19.49
C TRP A 307 1.69 -2.72 -18.37
N THR A 308 1.08 -2.35 -17.24
CA THR A 308 1.82 -1.81 -16.08
C THR A 308 2.72 -2.84 -15.39
N GLN A 309 2.59 -4.11 -15.77
CA GLN A 309 3.33 -5.24 -15.21
C GLN A 309 4.49 -5.69 -16.12
N ARG A 310 4.71 -5.03 -17.26
CA ARG A 310 5.85 -5.30 -18.15
C ARG A 310 7.10 -4.57 -17.65
N ALA A 311 8.24 -5.25 -17.71
CA ALA A 311 9.56 -4.73 -17.29
C ALA A 311 9.87 -3.32 -17.85
N GLU A 312 9.38 -3.06 -19.05
CA GLU A 312 9.65 -1.90 -19.90
C GLU A 312 8.76 -0.69 -19.59
N ASP A 313 7.57 -0.93 -19.00
CA ASP A 313 6.50 0.06 -18.81
C ASP A 313 6.29 0.45 -17.33
N PHE A 314 7.02 -0.18 -16.40
CA PHE A 314 6.87 0.01 -14.96
C PHE A 314 7.12 1.47 -14.48
N ASP A 315 7.86 2.30 -15.23
CA ASP A 315 8.27 3.65 -14.79
C ASP A 315 7.49 4.79 -15.45
N ASP A 316 6.50 4.47 -16.27
CA ASP A 316 6.04 5.40 -17.28
C ASP A 316 4.53 5.46 -17.40
N PHE A 317 3.82 5.60 -16.28
CA PHE A 317 2.39 5.88 -16.26
C PHE A 317 1.97 6.83 -15.14
N ILE A 318 0.81 7.46 -15.32
CA ILE A 318 0.13 8.31 -14.34
C ILE A 318 -1.16 7.59 -13.96
N VAL A 319 -1.41 7.49 -12.66
CA VAL A 319 -2.72 7.08 -12.14
C VAL A 319 -3.52 8.34 -11.89
N ASN A 320 -4.49 8.60 -12.76
CA ASN A 320 -5.42 9.70 -12.58
C ASN A 320 -6.60 9.19 -11.76
N ASN A 321 -6.69 9.64 -10.51
CA ASN A 321 -7.89 9.51 -9.70
C ASN A 321 -8.67 10.82 -9.88
N LYS A 322 -9.78 10.78 -10.62
CA LYS A 322 -10.66 11.93 -10.76
C LYS A 322 -11.93 11.66 -9.96
N GLU A 323 -12.11 12.42 -8.88
CA GLU A 323 -13.37 12.49 -8.17
C GLU A 323 -14.22 13.59 -8.82
N GLU A 324 -15.32 13.19 -9.43
CA GLU A 324 -16.38 14.08 -9.90
C GLU A 324 -17.57 13.92 -8.93
N PRO A 325 -18.47 14.92 -8.80
CA PRO A 325 -19.73 14.70 -8.10
C PRO A 325 -20.36 13.40 -8.59
N GLY A 326 -20.68 12.49 -7.67
CA GLY A 326 -21.33 11.20 -7.92
C GLY A 326 -20.56 10.13 -8.72
N ARG A 327 -19.30 10.37 -9.13
CA ARG A 327 -18.46 9.41 -9.85
C ARG A 327 -16.98 9.45 -9.42
N ILE A 328 -16.37 8.27 -9.25
CA ILE A 328 -14.91 8.14 -9.13
C ILE A 328 -14.38 7.38 -10.33
N VAL A 329 -13.40 7.96 -11.00
CA VAL A 329 -12.72 7.32 -12.13
C VAL A 329 -11.24 7.14 -11.84
N VAL A 330 -10.79 5.90 -11.85
CA VAL A 330 -9.37 5.54 -11.82
C VAL A 330 -8.92 5.20 -13.24
N LYS A 331 -8.04 6.04 -13.80
CA LYS A 331 -7.43 5.85 -15.11
C LYS A 331 -5.93 5.60 -14.98
N TYR A 332 -5.45 4.53 -15.61
CA TYR A 332 -4.02 4.30 -15.82
C TYR A 332 -3.63 4.83 -17.19
N VAL A 333 -2.74 5.82 -17.25
CA VAL A 333 -2.34 6.52 -18.49
C VAL A 333 -0.83 6.42 -18.70
N PRO A 334 -0.33 5.79 -19.78
CA PRO A 334 1.10 5.77 -20.10
C PRO A 334 1.68 7.19 -20.33
N ARG A 335 2.88 7.50 -19.83
CA ARG A 335 3.57 8.79 -19.93
C ARG A 335 4.24 8.99 -21.31
N ARG A 336 4.95 8.00 -21.85
CA ARG A 336 5.52 8.04 -23.21
C ARG A 336 4.52 7.50 -24.21
N GLY A 337 3.50 8.29 -24.52
CA GLY A 337 2.67 8.12 -25.71
C GLY A 337 2.41 6.65 -26.07
N GLY A 338 1.99 5.85 -25.09
CA GLY A 338 1.60 4.47 -25.31
C GLY A 338 0.54 4.47 -26.40
N ASP A 339 0.51 3.40 -27.18
CA ASP A 339 -0.19 3.21 -28.45
C ASP A 339 -1.73 3.45 -28.42
N GLY A 340 -2.27 3.84 -27.27
CA GLY A 340 -3.63 4.35 -27.05
C GLY A 340 -4.63 3.26 -26.69
N TYR A 341 -4.16 2.01 -26.52
CA TYR A 341 -5.00 0.82 -26.55
C TYR A 341 -5.33 0.21 -25.20
N SER A 342 -4.73 0.69 -24.13
CA SER A 342 -4.80 0.00 -22.85
C SER A 342 -5.01 0.97 -21.71
N MET A 343 -6.21 1.55 -21.65
CA MET A 343 -6.67 2.28 -20.47
C MET A 343 -7.52 1.31 -19.65
N ILE A 344 -7.12 1.00 -18.41
CA ILE A 344 -8.12 0.54 -17.45
C ILE A 344 -8.83 1.78 -16.96
N ILE A 345 -10.15 1.79 -17.19
CA ILE A 345 -11.08 2.58 -16.42
C ILE A 345 -11.69 1.63 -15.39
N SER A 346 -11.37 1.86 -14.12
CA SER A 346 -12.26 1.46 -13.04
C SER A 346 -13.12 2.68 -12.74
N SER A 347 -14.41 2.59 -13.04
CA SER A 347 -15.36 3.66 -12.80
C SER A 347 -16.46 3.19 -11.86
N CYS A 348 -16.70 3.98 -10.82
CA CYS A 348 -17.75 3.73 -9.85
C CYS A 348 -18.74 4.90 -9.90
N TYR A 349 -20.03 4.58 -9.96
CA TYR A 349 -21.12 5.55 -10.15
C TYR A 349 -22.14 5.44 -9.03
N SER A 350 -22.65 6.58 -8.57
CA SER A 350 -23.88 6.64 -7.78
C SER A 350 -25.09 6.34 -8.68
N LYS A 351 -26.12 5.67 -8.13
CA LYS A 351 -27.34 5.29 -8.87
C LYS A 351 -28.06 6.46 -9.53
N ASP A 352 -27.97 7.66 -8.95
CA ASP A 352 -28.68 8.85 -9.41
C ASP A 352 -28.03 9.52 -10.62
N GLU A 353 -26.75 9.24 -10.89
CA GLU A 353 -26.00 9.77 -12.04
C GLU A 353 -25.67 8.73 -13.12
N ALA A 354 -25.79 7.45 -12.78
CA ALA A 354 -25.48 6.31 -13.65
C ALA A 354 -26.37 6.19 -14.91
N GLY A 355 -27.58 6.76 -14.89
CA GLY A 355 -28.57 6.55 -15.96
C GLY A 355 -29.02 5.08 -16.11
N GLY A 356 -28.69 4.21 -15.16
CA GLY A 356 -28.88 2.76 -15.23
C GLY A 356 -27.59 1.98 -15.54
N VAL A 357 -27.70 0.67 -15.73
CA VAL A 357 -26.54 -0.20 -16.06
C VAL A 357 -25.96 0.15 -17.42
N ASP A 358 -26.83 0.45 -18.39
CA ASP A 358 -26.43 0.78 -19.76
C ASP A 358 -25.66 2.12 -19.83
N GLY A 359 -26.06 3.13 -19.03
CA GLY A 359 -25.35 4.41 -18.96
C GLY A 359 -23.94 4.29 -18.37
N VAL A 360 -23.78 3.49 -17.32
CA VAL A 360 -22.50 3.16 -16.69
C VAL A 360 -21.57 2.43 -17.65
N LEU A 361 -22.12 1.46 -18.40
CA LEU A 361 -21.38 0.72 -19.41
C LEU A 361 -20.94 1.63 -20.56
N LEU A 362 -21.87 2.44 -21.09
CA LEU A 362 -21.62 3.38 -22.17
C LEU A 362 -20.51 4.38 -21.78
N ASP A 363 -20.61 5.02 -20.62
CA ASP A 363 -19.63 6.01 -20.17
C ASP A 363 -18.26 5.36 -19.87
N SER A 364 -18.25 4.19 -19.23
CA SER A 364 -16.99 3.49 -18.91
C SER A 364 -16.26 2.98 -20.16
N VAL A 365 -16.97 2.49 -21.18
CA VAL A 365 -16.37 1.87 -22.37
C VAL A 365 -16.26 2.85 -23.54
N MET A 366 -17.29 3.64 -23.85
CA MET A 366 -17.26 4.59 -24.97
C MET A 366 -16.40 5.82 -24.66
N GLY A 367 -16.35 6.27 -23.41
CA GLY A 367 -15.53 7.41 -22.98
C GLY A 367 -14.02 7.22 -23.18
N GLN A 368 -13.58 5.99 -23.53
CA GLN A 368 -12.19 5.64 -23.81
C GLN A 368 -11.76 5.90 -25.25
N TYR A 369 -12.68 5.83 -26.22
CA TYR A 369 -12.33 5.71 -27.64
C TYR A 369 -12.89 6.82 -28.54
N GLY A 370 -13.62 7.78 -27.96
CA GLY A 370 -14.22 8.90 -28.67
C GLY A 370 -15.54 8.53 -29.37
N GLU A 371 -16.28 9.56 -29.80
CA GLU A 371 -17.54 9.36 -30.51
C GLU A 371 -17.31 8.68 -31.88
N GLY A 372 -18.08 7.64 -32.19
CA GLY A 372 -18.12 7.03 -33.53
C GLY A 372 -17.45 5.66 -33.71
N VAL A 373 -16.85 5.06 -32.66
CA VAL A 373 -16.34 3.68 -32.71
C VAL A 373 -17.49 2.69 -32.48
N PRO A 374 -17.83 1.80 -33.45
CA PRO A 374 -18.83 0.77 -33.23
C PRO A 374 -18.29 -0.28 -32.26
N LEU A 375 -18.96 -0.44 -31.12
CA LEU A 375 -18.65 -1.42 -30.09
C LEU A 375 -19.73 -2.52 -30.08
N GLN A 376 -19.29 -3.77 -30.14
CA GLN A 376 -20.14 -4.95 -29.97
C GLN A 376 -19.82 -5.60 -28.63
N LEU A 377 -20.84 -5.85 -27.81
CA LEU A 377 -20.72 -6.54 -26.52
C LEU A 377 -21.25 -7.97 -26.65
N GLU A 378 -20.51 -8.94 -26.15
CA GLU A 378 -20.91 -10.35 -26.15
C GLU A 378 -20.66 -10.97 -24.77
N TRP A 379 -21.57 -11.83 -24.33
CA TRP A 379 -21.40 -12.53 -23.06
C TRP A 379 -20.26 -13.54 -23.17
N SER A 380 -19.27 -13.44 -22.28
CA SER A 380 -18.09 -14.32 -22.34
C SER A 380 -18.46 -15.75 -21.90
N SER A 381 -18.27 -16.73 -22.80
CA SER A 381 -18.46 -18.15 -22.48
C SER A 381 -17.52 -18.66 -21.38
N GLU A 382 -16.41 -17.96 -21.11
CA GLU A 382 -15.33 -18.41 -20.23
C GLU A 382 -15.38 -17.87 -18.81
N GLY A 383 -16.37 -17.02 -18.49
CA GLY A 383 -16.53 -16.47 -17.15
C GLY A 383 -17.87 -15.79 -17.03
N LYS A 384 -18.83 -16.45 -16.36
CA LYS A 384 -20.26 -16.10 -16.25
C LYS A 384 -20.60 -14.72 -15.63
N ARG A 385 -19.65 -13.80 -15.60
CA ARG A 385 -19.60 -12.51 -14.89
C ARG A 385 -18.89 -11.41 -15.70
N LEU A 386 -18.46 -11.71 -16.93
CA LEU A 386 -17.68 -10.82 -17.79
C LEU A 386 -18.36 -10.68 -19.15
N PHE A 387 -18.33 -9.48 -19.69
CA PHE A 387 -18.67 -9.23 -21.09
C PHE A 387 -17.39 -9.01 -21.88
N SER A 388 -17.31 -9.57 -23.07
CA SER A 388 -16.30 -9.20 -24.06
C SER A 388 -16.81 -8.00 -24.85
N PHE A 389 -15.94 -7.07 -25.22
CA PHE A 389 -16.27 -6.02 -26.17
C PHE A 389 -15.29 -5.96 -27.34
N TYR A 390 -15.81 -5.59 -28.51
CA TYR A 390 -15.07 -5.52 -29.77
C TYR A 390 -15.32 -4.17 -30.45
N GLY A 391 -14.27 -3.38 -30.64
CA GLY A 391 -14.32 -2.10 -31.34
C GLY A 391 -13.74 -2.19 -32.74
N SER A 392 -14.46 -1.70 -33.74
CA SER A 392 -14.00 -1.66 -35.15
C SER A 392 -13.53 -0.25 -35.56
N GLY A 393 -12.46 -0.15 -36.37
CA GLY A 393 -11.89 1.13 -36.81
C GLY A 393 -10.46 1.03 -37.32
N GLU A 394 -9.76 2.15 -37.48
CA GLU A 394 -8.32 2.19 -37.86
C GLU A 394 -7.43 1.46 -36.83
N LYS A 395 -7.94 1.32 -35.60
CA LYS A 395 -7.27 0.86 -34.41
C LYS A 395 -8.21 -0.11 -33.66
N PRO A 396 -8.38 -1.37 -34.10
CA PRO A 396 -9.35 -2.28 -33.52
C PRO A 396 -8.93 -2.74 -32.11
N ILE A 397 -9.94 -2.91 -31.25
CA ILE A 397 -9.75 -3.22 -29.83
C ILE A 397 -10.64 -4.37 -29.39
N ASP A 398 -10.06 -5.23 -28.56
CA ASP A 398 -10.76 -6.26 -27.82
C ASP A 398 -10.65 -5.94 -26.32
N GLY A 399 -11.59 -6.42 -25.52
CA GLY A 399 -11.48 -6.25 -24.08
C GLY A 399 -12.50 -7.04 -23.29
N TYR A 400 -12.35 -6.95 -21.97
CA TYR A 400 -13.30 -7.51 -21.01
C TYR A 400 -13.81 -6.41 -20.10
N VAL A 401 -15.11 -6.47 -19.79
CA VAL A 401 -15.75 -5.60 -18.81
C VAL A 401 -16.49 -6.42 -17.76
N PHE A 402 -16.32 -5.99 -16.52
CA PHE A 402 -16.99 -6.50 -15.34
C PHE A 402 -17.93 -5.40 -14.81
N ILE A 403 -19.20 -5.73 -14.61
CA ILE A 403 -20.21 -4.78 -14.15
C ILE A 403 -21.02 -5.38 -13.02
N GLY A 404 -21.30 -4.56 -12.00
CA GLY A 404 -22.29 -4.90 -11.00
C GLY A 404 -22.58 -3.76 -10.04
N SER A 405 -23.15 -4.09 -8.88
CA SER A 405 -23.55 -3.11 -7.89
C SER A 405 -23.43 -3.59 -6.45
N VAL A 406 -23.21 -2.66 -5.53
CA VAL A 406 -23.37 -2.85 -4.07
C VAL A 406 -24.28 -1.74 -3.57
N GLY A 407 -25.40 -2.09 -2.93
CA GLY A 407 -26.38 -1.09 -2.49
C GLY A 407 -26.88 -0.22 -3.65
N ASN A 408 -26.58 1.08 -3.59
CA ASN A 408 -26.93 2.06 -4.63
C ASN A 408 -25.72 2.51 -5.48
N THR A 409 -24.65 1.71 -5.52
CA THR A 409 -23.43 2.04 -6.25
C THR A 409 -23.17 1.03 -7.34
N PHE A 410 -23.01 1.52 -8.56
CA PHE A 410 -22.60 0.74 -9.72
C PHE A 410 -21.08 0.74 -9.84
N VAL A 411 -20.53 -0.40 -10.22
CA VAL A 411 -19.10 -0.61 -10.41
C VAL A 411 -18.89 -1.19 -11.80
N CYS A 412 -18.04 -0.54 -12.58
CA CYS A 412 -17.62 -0.98 -13.90
C CYS A 412 -16.09 -1.03 -13.95
N ILE A 413 -15.54 -2.19 -14.31
CA ILE A 413 -14.10 -2.40 -14.50
C ILE A 413 -13.91 -2.93 -15.90
N SER A 414 -13.17 -2.21 -16.74
CA SER A 414 -12.86 -2.66 -18.10
C SER A 414 -11.35 -2.69 -18.33
N GLN A 415 -10.87 -3.71 -19.06
CA GLN A 415 -9.53 -3.72 -19.64
C GLN A 415 -9.60 -4.00 -21.14
N SER A 416 -8.85 -3.24 -21.92
CA SER A 416 -8.71 -3.43 -23.37
C SER A 416 -7.30 -3.82 -23.79
N PHE A 417 -7.22 -4.44 -24.96
CA PHE A 417 -6.01 -4.83 -25.65
C PHE A 417 -6.21 -4.77 -27.18
N PRO A 418 -5.14 -4.66 -27.98
CA PRO A 418 -5.27 -4.64 -29.44
C PRO A 418 -5.88 -5.94 -29.98
N SER A 419 -6.87 -5.84 -30.87
CA SER A 419 -7.48 -7.02 -31.52
C SER A 419 -6.51 -7.75 -32.46
N ASN A 420 -5.40 -7.13 -32.82
CA ASN A 420 -4.43 -7.63 -33.77
C ASN A 420 -2.99 -7.25 -33.37
N GLY A 421 -2.07 -8.23 -33.48
CA GLY A 421 -0.68 -8.08 -33.06
C GLY A 421 -0.06 -9.41 -32.65
N ALA A 422 1.27 -9.43 -32.51
CA ALA A 422 2.01 -10.64 -32.12
C ALA A 422 1.67 -11.11 -30.68
N ASP A 423 1.28 -10.18 -29.81
CA ASP A 423 1.00 -10.43 -28.39
C ASP A 423 -0.50 -10.44 -28.04
N THR A 424 -1.40 -10.37 -29.03
CA THR A 424 -2.85 -10.29 -28.79
C THR A 424 -3.37 -11.47 -27.99
N GLU A 425 -3.04 -12.70 -28.38
CA GLU A 425 -3.58 -13.89 -27.72
C GLU A 425 -3.04 -14.06 -26.30
N LYS A 426 -1.76 -13.75 -26.10
CA LYS A 426 -1.14 -13.72 -24.77
C LYS A 426 -1.79 -12.64 -23.88
N SER A 427 -2.09 -11.48 -24.44
CA SER A 427 -2.77 -10.41 -23.71
C SER A 427 -4.20 -10.81 -23.34
N ARG A 428 -4.91 -11.48 -24.26
CA ARG A 428 -6.27 -12.03 -24.05
C ARG A 428 -6.30 -12.98 -22.87
N GLU A 429 -5.40 -13.97 -22.84
CA GLU A 429 -5.34 -14.99 -21.78
C GLU A 429 -5.05 -14.36 -20.41
N ILE A 430 -4.02 -13.51 -20.33
CA ILE A 430 -3.60 -12.94 -19.05
C ILE A 430 -4.64 -11.95 -18.50
N ILE A 431 -5.19 -11.07 -19.35
CA ILE A 431 -6.22 -10.12 -18.92
C ILE A 431 -7.47 -10.88 -18.47
N LEU A 432 -7.85 -11.95 -19.16
CA LEU A 432 -8.98 -12.77 -18.74
C LEU A 432 -8.75 -13.41 -17.36
N GLU A 433 -7.55 -13.94 -17.10
CA GLU A 433 -7.19 -14.50 -15.79
C GLU A 433 -7.22 -13.43 -14.69
N GLN A 434 -6.70 -12.23 -14.98
CA GLN A 434 -6.75 -11.09 -14.05
C GLN A 434 -8.18 -10.66 -13.75
N MET A 435 -9.02 -10.54 -14.78
CA MET A 435 -10.43 -10.15 -14.63
C MET A 435 -11.24 -11.20 -13.85
N LYS A 436 -10.89 -12.49 -13.97
CA LYS A 436 -11.46 -13.57 -13.14
C LYS A 436 -11.09 -13.45 -11.65
N ASN A 437 -9.98 -12.78 -11.33
CA ASN A 437 -9.48 -12.60 -9.95
C ASN A 437 -10.05 -11.35 -9.24
N ILE A 438 -10.99 -10.62 -9.85
CA ILE A 438 -11.69 -9.53 -9.17
C ILE A 438 -12.40 -10.08 -7.94
N LYS A 439 -11.96 -9.64 -6.76
CA LYS A 439 -12.55 -10.02 -5.47
C LYS A 439 -13.56 -8.97 -5.06
N ILE A 440 -14.67 -9.47 -4.52
CA ILE A 440 -15.84 -8.68 -4.22
C ILE A 440 -16.36 -9.09 -2.85
N GLU A 441 -16.61 -8.12 -1.98
CA GLU A 441 -17.15 -8.39 -0.64
C GLU A 441 -18.65 -8.73 -0.66
N ASN A 442 -19.15 -9.23 0.48
CA ASN A 442 -20.54 -9.67 0.65
C ASN A 442 -21.55 -8.56 0.32
N GLY A 443 -22.55 -8.88 -0.50
CA GLY A 443 -23.65 -7.96 -0.88
C GLY A 443 -23.55 -7.40 -2.30
N PHE A 444 -22.52 -7.75 -3.07
CA PHE A 444 -22.41 -7.35 -4.46
C PHE A 444 -23.26 -8.20 -5.40
N ARG A 445 -24.05 -7.54 -6.25
CA ARG A 445 -24.80 -8.15 -7.33
C ARG A 445 -24.05 -7.93 -8.65
N VAL A 446 -23.53 -9.02 -9.22
CA VAL A 446 -22.94 -9.04 -10.56
C VAL A 446 -24.08 -9.04 -11.59
N PHE A 447 -23.95 -8.25 -12.65
CA PHE A 447 -24.95 -8.23 -13.73
C PHE A 447 -24.65 -9.27 -14.81
N GLY A 448 -25.71 -9.88 -15.32
CA GLY A 448 -25.68 -10.85 -16.42
C GLY A 448 -26.29 -10.29 -17.71
N GLU A 449 -26.42 -11.14 -18.72
CA GLU A 449 -27.02 -10.79 -20.02
C GLU A 449 -28.46 -10.22 -19.85
N ASP A 450 -29.26 -10.83 -18.98
CA ASP A 450 -30.65 -10.41 -18.71
C ASP A 450 -30.79 -9.05 -18.01
N ASP A 451 -29.69 -8.50 -17.49
CA ASP A 451 -29.67 -7.21 -16.78
C ASP A 451 -29.38 -6.03 -17.72
N LEU A 452 -28.95 -6.29 -18.96
CA LEU A 452 -28.72 -5.27 -20.00
C LEU A 452 -29.99 -5.14 -20.84
N VAL A 453 -30.53 -3.92 -20.95
CA VAL A 453 -31.85 -3.72 -21.57
C VAL A 453 -31.74 -3.35 -23.04
N HIS A 454 -30.59 -2.83 -23.52
CA HIS A 454 -30.40 -2.43 -24.91
C HIS A 454 -28.96 -2.56 -25.43
#